data_AF-A0A5N8WLP1-F1
#
_entry.id   AF-A0A5N8WLP1-F1
#
_cell.length_a   1.000
_cell.length_b   1.000
_cell.length_c   1.000
_cell.angle_alpha   90.00
_cell.angle_beta   90.00
_cell.angle_gamma   90.00
#
_symmetry.space_group_name_H-M   'P 1'
#
loop_
_entity.id
_entity.type
_entity.pdbx_description
1 polymer ?
#
loop_
_entity_poly.entity_id
_entity_poly.type
_entity_poly.pdbx_seq_one_letter_code
_entity_poly.pdbx_strand_id
1 'polypeptide(L)'
;MTNTAENRALDWILGLSSTAPTTPLKVALVTAAGSDTAAGTEVAGGSYARQNLTVAAAVNGATSNSADLVFTNMPAATVVGVEIWDSAGAPVRLWYGALTANRTVAAGDELRISAGQLAISLS
;
A
#
# COMPACT_ATOMS: atom_id res chain seq x y z
N MET A 1 -6.58 4.49 8.18
CA MET A 1 -5.20 3.97 8.16
C MET A 1 -5.22 2.64 8.91
N THR A 2 -4.10 1.98 9.21
CA THR A 2 -4.15 0.96 10.29
C THR A 2 -4.18 1.63 11.65
N ASN A 3 -4.75 0.99 12.68
CA ASN A 3 -4.69 1.51 14.06
C ASN A 3 -3.24 1.76 14.52
N THR A 4 -2.31 0.89 14.11
CA THR A 4 -0.88 1.05 14.40
C THR A 4 -0.31 2.34 13.80
N ALA A 5 -0.69 2.66 12.57
CA ALA A 5 -0.22 3.87 11.91
C ALA A 5 -0.87 5.12 12.49
N GLU A 6 -2.15 5.04 12.89
CA GLU A 6 -2.88 6.14 13.53
C GLU A 6 -2.24 6.51 14.87
N ASN A 7 -1.95 5.51 15.71
CA ASN A 7 -1.24 5.73 16.97
C ASN A 7 0.13 6.35 16.73
N ARG A 8 0.91 5.84 15.78
CA ARG A 8 2.24 6.40 15.46
C ARG A 8 2.17 7.84 14.97
N ALA A 9 1.16 8.17 14.16
CA ALA A 9 0.95 9.52 13.67
C ALA A 9 0.55 10.47 14.80
N LEU A 10 -0.35 10.05 15.69
CA LEU A 10 -0.72 10.82 16.88
C LEU A 10 0.47 11.03 17.81
N ASP A 11 1.23 9.98 18.11
CA ASP A 11 2.44 10.03 18.91
C ASP A 11 3.44 11.05 18.33
N TRP A 12 3.66 10.99 17.00
CA TRP A 12 4.54 11.94 16.31
C TRP A 12 4.08 13.39 16.46
N ILE A 13 2.79 13.66 16.22
CA ILE A 13 2.21 15.01 16.28
C ILE A 13 2.23 15.55 17.71
N LEU A 14 2.00 14.70 18.71
CA LEU A 14 1.93 15.08 20.12
C LEU A 14 3.30 15.07 20.81
N GLY A 15 4.38 14.80 20.08
CA GLY A 15 5.75 14.77 20.63
C GLY A 15 6.04 13.56 21.51
N LEU A 16 5.20 12.54 21.47
CA LEU A 16 5.45 11.23 22.09
C LEU A 16 6.28 10.43 21.07
N SER A 17 7.57 10.26 21.36
CA SER A 17 8.55 9.72 20.40
C SER A 17 8.03 8.58 19.51
N SER A 18 7.81 8.86 18.22
CA SER A 18 7.64 7.85 17.18
C SER A 18 8.54 8.19 15.99
N THR A 19 9.13 7.17 15.37
CA THR A 19 10.02 7.36 14.22
C THR A 19 9.23 7.30 12.93
N ALA A 20 9.69 8.06 11.92
CA ALA A 20 9.17 7.92 10.56
C ALA A 20 9.29 6.45 10.09
N PRO A 21 8.37 5.98 9.22
CA PRO A 21 8.48 4.64 8.63
C PRO A 21 9.80 4.43 7.89
N THR A 22 10.28 3.18 7.85
CA THR A 22 11.50 2.84 7.09
C THR A 22 11.21 2.86 5.59
N THR A 23 11.98 3.64 4.83
CA THR A 23 11.83 3.77 3.37
C THR A 23 12.72 2.79 2.59
N PRO A 24 12.34 2.40 1.35
CA PRO A 24 11.14 2.85 0.62
C PRO A 24 9.86 2.17 1.13
N LEU A 25 8.76 2.94 1.19
CA LEU A 25 7.44 2.34 1.38
C LEU A 25 7.12 1.42 0.19
N LYS A 26 6.35 0.37 0.43
CA LYS A 26 6.08 -0.71 -0.51
C LYS A 26 4.58 -0.91 -0.67
N VAL A 27 4.10 -0.92 -1.91
CA VAL A 27 2.71 -1.24 -2.24
C VAL A 27 2.57 -2.73 -2.52
N ALA A 28 1.71 -3.38 -1.75
CA ALA A 28 1.29 -4.76 -1.93
C ALA A 28 -0.11 -4.82 -2.56
N LEU A 29 -0.35 -5.81 -3.42
CA LEU A 29 -1.67 -6.18 -3.91
C LEU A 29 -2.23 -7.30 -3.05
N VAL A 30 -3.53 -7.26 -2.73
CA VAL A 30 -4.19 -8.30 -1.93
C VAL A 30 -5.35 -8.96 -2.67
N THR A 31 -5.55 -10.26 -2.43
CA THR A 31 -6.69 -11.06 -2.92
C THR A 31 -7.85 -11.12 -1.92
N ALA A 32 -7.58 -10.79 -0.66
CA ALA A 32 -8.59 -10.54 0.37
C ALA A 32 -8.24 -9.25 1.11
N ALA A 33 -9.24 -8.39 1.34
CA ALA A 33 -9.03 -7.13 2.06
C ALA A 33 -8.67 -7.40 3.52
N GLY A 34 -7.77 -6.60 4.08
CA GLY A 34 -7.51 -6.55 5.51
C GLY A 34 -8.47 -5.63 6.26
N SER A 35 -8.18 -5.38 7.53
CA SER A 35 -8.89 -4.44 8.42
C SER A 35 -7.89 -3.49 9.08
N ASP A 36 -8.32 -2.67 10.03
CA ASP A 36 -7.42 -1.80 10.81
C ASP A 36 -6.40 -2.58 11.64
N THR A 37 -6.72 -3.82 12.00
CA THR A 37 -5.94 -4.66 12.93
C THR A 37 -5.30 -5.88 12.29
N ALA A 38 -5.77 -6.29 11.11
CA ALA A 38 -5.28 -7.47 10.40
C ALA A 38 -4.91 -7.14 8.95
N ALA A 39 -3.80 -7.68 8.49
CA ALA A 39 -3.43 -7.62 7.08
C ALA A 39 -4.37 -8.49 6.23
N GLY A 40 -4.54 -8.09 4.97
CA GLY A 40 -5.19 -8.90 3.96
C GLY A 40 -4.32 -10.06 3.48
N THR A 41 -4.83 -10.82 2.54
CA THR A 41 -4.08 -11.90 1.89
C THR A 41 -3.30 -11.32 0.72
N GLU A 42 -1.99 -11.16 0.87
CA GLU A 42 -1.12 -10.67 -0.22
C GLU A 42 -1.11 -11.65 -1.40
N VAL A 43 -1.08 -11.10 -2.62
CA VAL A 43 -0.87 -11.89 -3.85
C VAL A 43 0.46 -12.64 -3.73
N ALA A 44 0.49 -13.89 -4.18
CA ALA A 44 1.69 -14.72 -4.18
C ALA A 44 1.80 -15.53 -5.48
N GLY A 45 3.04 -15.86 -5.85
CA GLY A 45 3.35 -16.62 -7.07
C GLY A 45 3.70 -15.73 -8.27
N GLY A 46 4.04 -16.37 -9.39
CA GLY A 46 4.54 -15.68 -10.58
C GLY A 46 5.81 -14.88 -10.28
N SER A 47 5.93 -13.69 -10.89
CA SER A 47 6.98 -12.70 -10.56
C SER A 47 6.49 -11.57 -9.66
N TYR A 48 5.34 -11.75 -9.01
CA TYR A 48 4.77 -10.71 -8.15
C TYR A 48 5.76 -10.32 -7.03
N ALA A 49 6.00 -9.01 -6.91
CA ALA A 49 6.72 -8.39 -5.83
C ALA A 49 6.11 -7.01 -5.54
N ARG A 50 6.19 -6.59 -4.27
CA ARG A 50 5.74 -5.25 -3.87
C ARG A 50 6.51 -4.16 -4.61
N GLN A 51 5.82 -3.10 -5.03
CA GLN A 51 6.42 -1.98 -5.74
C GLN A 51 6.85 -0.86 -4.79
N ASN A 52 7.95 -0.17 -5.10
CA ASN A 52 8.36 1.02 -4.34
C ASN A 52 7.34 2.14 -4.54
N LEU A 53 6.83 2.68 -3.44
CA LEU A 53 5.99 3.86 -3.45
C LEU A 53 6.85 5.12 -3.39
N THR A 54 6.66 5.99 -4.36
CA THR A 54 7.11 7.39 -4.32
C THR A 54 5.86 8.28 -4.30
N VAL A 55 5.89 9.35 -3.50
CA VAL A 55 4.81 10.34 -3.40
C VAL A 55 5.38 11.75 -3.41
N ALA A 56 4.57 12.73 -3.80
CA ALA A 56 4.89 14.13 -3.61
C ALA A 56 4.53 14.59 -2.18
N ALA A 57 4.96 15.79 -1.81
CA ALA A 57 4.51 16.43 -0.58
C ALA A 57 2.97 16.53 -0.55
N ALA A 58 2.37 16.24 0.61
CA ALA A 58 0.92 16.31 0.76
C ALA A 58 0.42 17.75 0.71
N VAL A 59 -0.77 17.94 0.12
CA VAL A 59 -1.49 19.22 0.06
C VAL A 59 -2.91 18.97 0.56
N ASN A 60 -3.39 19.81 1.48
CA ASN A 60 -4.74 19.72 2.06
C ASN A 60 -5.08 18.32 2.60
N GLY A 61 -4.11 17.65 3.24
CA GLY A 61 -4.30 16.33 3.85
C GLY A 61 -4.20 15.14 2.88
N ALA A 62 -3.82 15.34 1.62
CA ALA A 62 -3.74 14.26 0.63
C ALA A 62 -2.46 14.28 -0.22
N THR A 63 -2.06 13.10 -0.70
CA THR A 63 -1.04 12.88 -1.73
C THR A 63 -1.39 11.64 -2.55
N SER A 64 -0.58 11.31 -3.55
CA SER A 64 -0.74 10.11 -4.37
C SER A 64 0.61 9.57 -4.84
N ASN A 65 0.62 8.34 -5.36
CA ASN A 65 1.80 7.81 -6.03
C ASN A 65 2.26 8.72 -7.18
N SER A 66 3.54 9.11 -7.19
CA SER A 66 4.10 10.03 -8.21
C SER A 66 4.65 9.32 -9.44
N ALA A 67 4.66 7.99 -9.46
CA ALA A 67 5.10 7.15 -10.57
C ALA A 67 4.18 5.94 -10.73
N ASP A 68 4.17 5.34 -11.91
CA ASP A 68 3.47 4.09 -12.17
C ASP A 68 4.03 2.96 -11.28
N LEU A 69 3.11 2.23 -10.64
CA LEU A 69 3.43 0.99 -9.93
C LEU A 69 3.07 -0.17 -10.87
N VAL A 70 4.09 -0.84 -11.39
CA VAL A 70 3.92 -1.86 -12.44
C VAL A 70 4.23 -3.24 -11.85
N PHE A 71 3.26 -4.13 -11.91
CA PHE A 71 3.38 -5.53 -11.50
C PHE A 71 3.33 -6.39 -12.77
N THR A 72 4.50 -6.82 -13.24
CA THR A 72 4.63 -7.63 -14.46
C THR A 72 4.59 -9.12 -14.15
N ASN A 73 4.21 -9.93 -15.15
CA ASN A 73 4.16 -11.38 -15.06
C ASN A 73 3.41 -11.87 -13.80
N MET A 74 2.21 -11.31 -13.60
CA MET A 74 1.34 -11.61 -12.47
C MET A 74 0.95 -13.09 -12.47
N PRO A 75 0.73 -13.70 -11.29
CA PRO A 75 0.00 -14.96 -11.21
C PRO A 75 -1.48 -14.75 -11.57
N ALA A 76 -2.19 -15.83 -11.90
CA ALA A 76 -3.64 -15.77 -12.00
C ALA A 76 -4.23 -15.42 -10.62
N ALA A 77 -4.90 -14.28 -10.51
CA ALA A 77 -5.39 -13.75 -9.24
C ALA A 77 -6.56 -12.79 -9.44
N THR A 78 -7.38 -12.63 -8.41
CA THR A 78 -8.32 -11.50 -8.32
C THR A 78 -7.85 -10.56 -7.24
N VAL A 79 -7.37 -9.38 -7.65
CA VAL A 79 -6.92 -8.32 -6.76
C VAL A 79 -8.13 -7.52 -6.31
N VAL A 80 -8.29 -7.39 -4.99
CA VAL A 80 -9.43 -6.71 -4.36
C VAL A 80 -9.02 -5.45 -3.61
N GLY A 81 -7.72 -5.23 -3.41
CA GLY A 81 -7.22 -4.10 -2.65
C GLY A 81 -5.71 -3.94 -2.73
N VAL A 82 -5.26 -2.92 -2.02
CA VAL A 82 -3.85 -2.56 -1.87
C VAL A 82 -3.52 -2.32 -0.41
N GLU A 83 -2.26 -2.55 -0.06
CA GLU A 83 -1.72 -2.22 1.26
C GLU A 83 -0.37 -1.51 1.10
N ILE A 84 -0.04 -0.63 2.04
CA ILE A 84 1.25 0.07 2.05
C ILE A 84 1.99 -0.31 3.32
N TRP A 85 3.20 -0.83 3.12
CA TRP A 85 4.10 -1.30 4.16
C TRP A 85 5.38 -0.48 4.17
N ASP A 86 6.01 -0.34 5.32
CA ASP A 86 7.40 0.11 5.36
C ASP A 86 8.38 -1.03 4.98
N SER A 87 9.66 -0.71 4.83
CA SER A 87 10.70 -1.69 4.48
C SER A 87 11.59 -2.06 5.66
N ALA A 88 11.09 -1.96 6.90
CA ALA A 88 11.84 -2.40 8.07
C ALA A 88 12.06 -3.93 8.06
N GLY A 89 13.04 -4.42 8.83
CA GLY A 89 13.27 -5.88 8.95
C GLY A 89 12.06 -6.64 9.50
N ALA A 90 11.27 -5.98 10.35
CA ALA A 90 9.90 -6.38 10.71
C ALA A 90 8.94 -5.31 10.14
N PRO A 91 8.44 -5.49 8.91
CA PRO A 91 7.66 -4.48 8.23
C PRO A 91 6.40 -4.10 9.00
N VAL A 92 6.07 -2.81 9.00
CA VAL A 92 4.85 -2.28 9.59
C VAL A 92 3.88 -1.89 8.48
N ARG A 93 2.65 -2.39 8.57
CA ARG A 93 1.54 -2.03 7.67
C ARG A 93 0.97 -0.68 8.09
N LEU A 94 0.95 0.26 7.16
CA LEU A 94 0.56 1.64 7.42
C LEU A 94 -0.82 1.97 6.87
N TRP A 95 -1.09 1.51 5.65
CA TRP A 95 -2.31 1.84 4.92
C TRP A 95 -2.91 0.60 4.28
N TYR A 96 -4.21 0.65 4.06
CA TYR A 96 -4.94 -0.32 3.29
C TYR A 96 -6.16 0.32 2.63
N GLY A 97 -6.63 -0.28 1.55
CA GLY A 97 -7.84 0.15 0.87
C GLY A 97 -8.29 -0.90 -0.14
N ALA A 98 -9.60 -1.05 -0.28
CA ALA A 98 -10.19 -1.85 -1.35
C ALA A 98 -10.08 -1.10 -2.69
N LEU A 99 -9.98 -1.85 -3.79
CA LEU A 99 -10.16 -1.27 -5.11
C LEU A 99 -11.65 -0.92 -5.31
N THR A 100 -11.92 0.16 -6.03
CA THR A 100 -13.29 0.51 -6.44
C THR A 100 -13.93 -0.59 -7.28
N ALA A 101 -13.13 -1.25 -8.12
CA ALA A 101 -13.51 -2.42 -8.89
C ALA A 101 -12.40 -3.47 -8.79
N ASN A 102 -12.76 -4.69 -8.40
CA ASN A 102 -11.82 -5.81 -8.32
C ASN A 102 -11.23 -6.11 -9.70
N ARG A 103 -9.95 -6.48 -9.74
CA ARG A 103 -9.20 -6.73 -10.96
C ARG A 103 -8.78 -8.19 -11.02
N THR A 104 -9.41 -8.97 -11.89
CA THR A 104 -8.93 -10.32 -12.21
C THR A 104 -7.86 -10.24 -13.30
N VAL A 105 -6.76 -10.93 -13.08
CA VAL A 105 -5.63 -11.07 -14.01
C VAL A 105 -5.36 -12.55 -14.26
N ALA A 106 -4.98 -12.89 -15.49
CA ALA A 106 -4.47 -14.20 -15.85
C ALA A 106 -2.97 -14.30 -15.57
N ALA A 107 -2.42 -15.51 -15.61
CA ALA A 107 -0.99 -15.71 -15.47
C ALA A 107 -0.24 -15.07 -16.65
N GLY A 108 0.77 -14.25 -16.35
CA GLY A 108 1.56 -13.51 -17.35
C GLY A 108 1.09 -12.08 -17.61
N ASP A 109 -0.08 -11.69 -17.10
CA ASP A 109 -0.61 -10.34 -17.28
C ASP A 109 0.23 -9.28 -16.55
N GLU A 110 0.09 -8.04 -16.98
CA GLU A 110 0.53 -6.85 -16.25
C GLU A 110 -0.65 -6.23 -15.49
N LEU A 111 -0.44 -5.90 -14.22
CA LEU A 111 -1.30 -4.98 -13.49
C LEU A 111 -0.54 -3.68 -13.23
N ARG A 112 -1.19 -2.55 -13.50
CA ARG A 112 -0.61 -1.23 -13.28
C ARG A 112 -1.53 -0.35 -12.45
N ILE A 113 -0.93 0.33 -11.48
CA ILE A 113 -1.53 1.49 -10.81
C ILE A 113 -0.80 2.72 -11.34
N SER A 114 -1.44 3.45 -12.25
CA SER A 114 -0.82 4.63 -12.86
C SER A 114 -0.54 5.72 -11.84
N ALA A 115 0.43 6.59 -12.14
CA ALA A 115 0.69 7.79 -11.33
C ALA A 115 -0.62 8.55 -11.04
N GLY A 116 -0.79 8.98 -9.78
CA GLY A 116 -1.96 9.70 -9.31
C GLY A 116 -3.19 8.84 -8.99
N GLN A 117 -3.18 7.53 -9.24
CA GLN A 117 -4.35 6.67 -9.02
C GLN A 117 -4.42 6.07 -7.60
N LEU A 118 -3.29 5.94 -6.90
CA LEU A 118 -3.25 5.55 -5.50
C LEU A 118 -3.31 6.80 -4.63
N ALA A 119 -4.52 7.26 -4.31
CA ALA A 119 -4.73 8.38 -3.40
C ALA A 119 -4.53 7.95 -1.94
N ILE A 120 -3.82 8.78 -1.18
CA ILE A 120 -3.53 8.59 0.25
C ILE A 120 -3.96 9.88 0.95
N SER A 121 -4.87 9.80 1.91
CA SER A 121 -5.43 10.98 2.57
C SER A 121 -5.69 10.77 4.05
N LEU A 122 -5.62 11.87 4.80
CA LEU A 122 -6.02 12.00 6.19
C LEU A 122 -7.20 12.98 6.25
N SER A 123 -8.31 12.56 6.86
CA SER A 123 -9.53 13.37 7.03
C SER A 123 -10.17 13.09 8.38
#